data_AF-A0A1G7C2K0-F1
#
_entry.id   AF-A0A1G7C2K0-F1
#
_cell.length_a   1.000
_cell.length_b   1.000
_cell.length_c   1.000
_cell.angle_alpha   90.00
_cell.angle_beta   90.00
_cell.angle_gamma   90.00
#
_symmetry.space_group_name_H-M   'P 1'
#
loop_
_entity.id
_entity.type
_entity.pdbx_description
1 polymer ?
#
loop_
_entity_poly.entity_id
_entity_poly.type
_entity_poly.pdbx_seq_one_letter_code
_entity_poly.pdbx_strand_id
1 'polypeptide(L)'
;MIRRNNLWVYGIVIFSIFGLGAAIAFGIIPLGELPSQFYGALVGTVITAIITILLLQGQTQTEENKERNVKVFEKKSEVFNNFIEKLWEIWEDRSVSLEELNELLKLVAKDIIPYANSENSEAILKELNLIAEKASPLETDSSNPEHTNKIQESIFNIINILSKEIGLGGEIKPNLREDLGKLEKKILPFLNKKGNISSLVEQVKIQSKGELSEFQKDEQDILWWKIGNGTGVWIRVGDIPDGRFYITFWSDFYSNRQYQDYRHSLRGEWKDWFAGSEEIKKENFNYNNLKNGEVIPQEKIKELAKTIVDFYNDQKIKGKKTISEIIEEVNNNLI
;
A
#
# COMPACT_ATOMS: atom_id res chain seq x y z
N MET A 1 -50.56 -2.37 -38.52
CA MET A 1 -49.68 -2.10 -39.67
C MET A 1 -50.12 -0.78 -40.32
N ILE A 2 -49.59 0.36 -39.85
CA ILE A 2 -50.05 1.69 -40.29
C ILE A 2 -49.18 2.13 -41.48
N ARG A 3 -49.79 2.22 -42.66
CA ARG A 3 -49.17 2.74 -43.88
C ARG A 3 -49.03 4.26 -43.72
N ARG A 4 -47.82 4.75 -43.42
CA ARG A 4 -47.54 6.19 -43.31
C ARG A 4 -47.80 6.82 -44.69
N ASN A 5 -48.85 7.62 -44.81
CA ASN A 5 -49.16 8.33 -46.05
C ASN A 5 -48.02 9.30 -46.36
N ASN A 6 -47.36 9.14 -47.51
CA ASN A 6 -46.25 9.99 -47.98
C ASN A 6 -46.75 11.35 -48.50
N LEU A 7 -47.74 11.95 -47.84
CA LEU A 7 -48.40 13.21 -48.22
C LEU A 7 -47.40 14.36 -48.39
N TRP A 8 -46.37 14.41 -47.55
CA TRP A 8 -45.26 15.37 -47.64
C TRP A 8 -44.40 15.19 -48.89
N VAL A 9 -44.23 13.95 -49.39
CA VAL A 9 -43.47 13.67 -50.62
C VAL A 9 -44.21 14.25 -51.83
N TYR A 10 -45.54 14.09 -51.89
CA TYR A 10 -46.35 14.71 -52.95
C TYR A 10 -46.29 16.24 -52.90
N GLY A 11 -46.29 16.83 -51.70
CA GLY A 11 -46.10 18.27 -51.53
C GLY A 11 -44.77 18.77 -52.10
N ILE A 12 -43.67 18.07 -51.82
CA ILE A 12 -42.34 18.40 -52.36
C ILE A 12 -42.33 18.27 -53.89
N VAL A 13 -42.87 17.18 -54.44
CA VAL A 13 -42.90 16.94 -55.89
C VAL A 13 -43.70 18.03 -56.62
N ILE A 14 -44.88 18.38 -56.10
CA ILE A 14 -45.72 19.44 -56.69
C ILE A 14 -45.00 20.80 -56.62
N PHE A 15 -44.37 21.12 -55.49
CA PHE A 15 -43.64 22.36 -55.32
C PHE A 15 -42.41 22.45 -56.26
N SER A 16 -41.66 21.35 -56.42
CA SER A 16 -40.52 21.29 -57.35
C SER A 16 -40.96 21.43 -58.81
N ILE A 17 -42.07 20.79 -59.21
CA ILE A 17 -42.62 20.92 -60.57
C ILE A 17 -43.10 22.36 -60.81
N PHE A 18 -43.79 22.95 -59.84
CA PHE A 18 -44.27 24.33 -59.93
C PHE A 18 -43.11 25.34 -60.02
N GLY A 19 -42.07 25.17 -59.20
CA GLY A 19 -40.87 26.00 -59.22
C GLY A 19 -40.11 25.91 -60.54
N LEU A 20 -39.96 24.69 -61.09
CA LEU A 20 -39.31 24.48 -62.39
C LEU A 20 -40.14 25.09 -63.53
N GLY A 21 -41.46 24.90 -63.51
CA GLY A 21 -42.39 25.47 -64.49
C GLY A 21 -42.39 27.00 -64.48
N ALA A 22 -42.35 27.61 -63.28
CA ALA A 22 -42.23 29.06 -63.15
C ALA A 22 -40.90 29.59 -63.70
N ALA A 23 -39.77 28.94 -63.38
CA ALA A 23 -38.45 29.33 -63.89
C ALA A 23 -38.35 29.30 -65.42
N ILE A 24 -39.02 28.34 -66.05
CA ILE A 24 -39.13 28.25 -67.51
C ILE A 24 -40.05 29.36 -68.06
N ALA A 25 -41.23 29.57 -67.45
CA ALA A 25 -42.21 30.55 -67.91
C ALA A 25 -41.73 32.01 -67.81
N PHE A 26 -40.92 32.33 -66.80
CA PHE A 26 -40.31 33.66 -66.64
C PHE A 26 -39.01 33.83 -67.45
N GLY A 27 -38.63 32.86 -68.28
CA GLY A 27 -37.45 32.95 -69.16
C GLY A 27 -36.11 32.93 -68.41
N ILE A 28 -36.10 32.48 -67.16
CA ILE A 28 -34.89 32.39 -66.32
C ILE A 28 -34.00 31.24 -66.79
N ILE A 29 -34.61 30.15 -67.28
CA ILE A 29 -33.90 29.00 -67.84
C ILE A 29 -34.41 28.71 -69.25
N PRO A 30 -33.57 28.86 -70.30
CA PRO A 30 -33.92 28.48 -71.66
C PRO A 30 -34.20 26.98 -71.76
N LEU A 31 -35.27 26.58 -72.48
CA LEU A 31 -35.66 25.17 -72.62
C LEU A 31 -34.53 24.27 -73.18
N GLY A 32 -33.69 24.81 -74.06
CA GLY A 32 -32.58 24.07 -74.68
C GLY A 32 -31.41 23.78 -73.73
N GLU A 33 -31.28 24.57 -72.64
CA GLU A 33 -30.19 24.44 -71.67
C GLU A 33 -30.58 23.61 -70.44
N LEU A 34 -31.88 23.36 -70.23
CA LEU A 34 -32.41 22.55 -69.13
C LEU A 34 -31.68 21.21 -68.93
N PRO A 35 -31.40 20.40 -69.97
CA PRO A 35 -30.67 19.15 -69.79
C PRO A 35 -29.26 19.41 -69.22
N SER A 36 -28.53 20.39 -69.76
CA SER A 36 -27.17 20.69 -69.33
C SER A 36 -27.10 21.22 -67.89
N GLN A 37 -28.04 22.09 -67.50
CA GLN A 37 -28.12 22.62 -66.14
C GLN A 37 -28.56 21.55 -65.15
N PHE A 38 -29.47 20.65 -65.54
CA PHE A 38 -29.89 19.51 -64.73
C PHE A 38 -28.74 18.52 -64.51
N TYR A 39 -27.97 18.20 -65.56
CA TYR A 39 -26.76 17.37 -65.42
C TYR A 39 -25.69 18.05 -64.56
N GLY A 40 -25.50 19.36 -64.69
CA GLY A 40 -24.60 20.14 -63.83
C GLY A 40 -25.01 20.09 -62.35
N ALA A 41 -26.29 20.23 -62.06
CA ALA A 41 -26.85 20.13 -60.71
C ALA A 41 -26.72 18.70 -60.13
N LEU A 42 -26.97 17.67 -60.93
CA LEU A 42 -26.80 16.27 -60.53
C LEU A 42 -25.32 15.94 -60.23
N VAL A 43 -24.41 16.34 -61.12
CA VAL A 43 -22.96 16.14 -60.93
C VAL A 43 -22.47 16.89 -59.69
N GLY A 44 -22.89 18.15 -59.52
CA GLY A 44 -22.56 18.94 -58.32
C GLY A 44 -23.07 18.29 -57.03
N THR A 45 -24.29 17.75 -57.04
CA THR A 45 -24.87 17.03 -55.88
C THR A 45 -24.10 15.75 -55.57
N VAL A 46 -23.74 14.97 -56.59
CA VAL A 46 -22.95 13.73 -56.43
C VAL A 46 -21.55 14.04 -55.90
N ILE A 47 -20.86 15.04 -56.45
CA ILE A 47 -19.54 15.48 -55.95
C ILE A 47 -19.64 15.96 -54.51
N THR A 48 -20.67 16.75 -54.18
CA THR A 48 -20.90 17.23 -52.81
C THR A 48 -21.15 16.07 -51.84
N ALA A 49 -21.94 15.06 -52.25
CA ALA A 49 -22.17 13.87 -51.46
C ALA A 49 -20.87 13.07 -51.24
N ILE A 50 -20.02 12.93 -52.26
CA ILE A 50 -18.72 12.27 -52.16
C ILE A 50 -17.80 13.03 -51.19
N ILE A 51 -17.65 14.35 -51.33
CA ILE A 51 -16.85 15.19 -50.43
C ILE A 51 -17.35 15.05 -49.00
N THR A 52 -18.67 15.06 -48.79
CA THR A 52 -19.28 14.92 -47.46
C THR A 52 -18.94 13.56 -46.84
N ILE A 53 -19.02 12.46 -47.61
CA ILE A 53 -18.64 11.13 -47.14
C ILE A 53 -17.15 11.10 -46.76
N LEU A 54 -16.27 11.69 -47.58
CA LEU A 54 -14.83 11.76 -47.28
C LEU A 54 -14.54 12.59 -46.02
N LEU A 55 -15.24 13.70 -45.81
CA LEU A 55 -15.09 14.54 -44.61
C LEU A 55 -15.55 13.81 -43.34
N LEU A 56 -16.72 13.15 -43.40
CA LEU A 56 -17.23 12.35 -42.27
C LEU A 56 -16.29 11.19 -41.96
N GLN A 57 -15.79 10.48 -42.98
CA GLN A 57 -14.78 9.42 -42.80
C GLN A 57 -13.49 9.94 -42.16
N GLY A 58 -12.98 11.10 -42.62
CA GLY A 58 -11.80 11.72 -42.03
C GLY A 58 -11.99 12.13 -40.57
N GLN A 59 -13.17 12.64 -40.21
CA GLN A 59 -13.52 12.98 -38.84
C GLN A 59 -13.67 11.73 -37.97
N THR A 60 -14.40 10.70 -38.42
CA THR A 60 -14.58 9.43 -37.69
C THR A 60 -13.25 8.74 -37.45
N GLN A 61 -12.36 8.65 -38.45
CA GLN A 61 -11.02 8.06 -38.25
C GLN A 61 -10.17 8.87 -37.25
N THR A 62 -10.30 10.20 -37.25
CA THR A 62 -9.60 11.05 -36.28
C THR A 62 -10.14 10.84 -34.87
N GLU A 63 -11.45 10.74 -34.69
CA GLU A 63 -12.10 10.45 -33.41
C GLU A 63 -11.76 9.05 -32.91
N GLU A 64 -11.84 8.02 -33.76
CA GLU A 64 -11.47 6.64 -33.42
C GLU A 64 -9.99 6.54 -33.02
N ASN A 65 -9.09 7.21 -33.75
CA ASN A 65 -7.68 7.28 -33.39
C ASN A 65 -7.46 8.01 -32.06
N LYS A 66 -8.19 9.11 -31.82
CA LYS A 66 -8.13 9.83 -30.54
C LYS A 66 -8.64 8.96 -29.39
N GLU A 67 -9.79 8.31 -29.55
CA GLU A 67 -10.37 7.42 -28.55
C GLU A 67 -9.46 6.23 -28.27
N ARG A 68 -8.88 5.63 -29.31
CA ARG A 68 -7.87 4.57 -29.18
C ARG A 68 -6.66 5.06 -28.41
N ASN A 69 -6.13 6.24 -28.75
CA ASN A 69 -4.97 6.81 -28.06
C ASN A 69 -5.26 7.12 -26.59
N VAL A 70 -6.46 7.62 -26.28
CA VAL A 70 -6.93 7.83 -24.90
C VAL A 70 -7.00 6.50 -24.14
N LYS A 71 -7.64 5.47 -24.72
CA LYS A 71 -7.72 4.14 -24.08
C LYS A 71 -6.35 3.51 -23.86
N VAL A 72 -5.43 3.65 -24.83
CA VAL A 72 -4.05 3.17 -24.69
C VAL A 72 -3.32 3.93 -23.59
N PHE A 73 -3.50 5.25 -23.52
CA PHE A 73 -2.93 6.08 -22.46
C PHE A 73 -3.47 5.68 -21.07
N GLU A 74 -4.79 5.54 -20.93
CA GLU A 74 -5.43 5.09 -19.68
C GLU A 74 -4.89 3.73 -19.25
N LYS A 75 -4.84 2.77 -20.18
CA LYS A 75 -4.33 1.43 -19.86
C LYS A 75 -2.86 1.45 -19.49
N LYS A 76 -2.04 2.22 -20.20
CA LYS A 76 -0.62 2.40 -19.91
C LYS A 76 -0.40 3.04 -18.54
N SER A 77 -1.19 4.05 -18.20
CA SER A 77 -1.15 4.69 -16.88
C SER A 77 -1.53 3.73 -15.76
N GLU A 78 -2.60 2.96 -15.93
CA GLU A 78 -3.04 1.95 -14.97
C GLU A 78 -1.94 0.92 -14.73
N VAL A 79 -1.38 0.37 -15.81
CA VAL A 79 -0.36 -0.68 -15.74
C VAL A 79 0.93 -0.18 -15.07
N PHE A 80 1.40 1.02 -15.40
CA PHE A 80 2.61 1.56 -14.79
C PHE A 80 2.38 1.94 -13.32
N ASN A 81 1.21 2.49 -12.97
CA ASN A 81 0.87 2.78 -11.58
C ASN A 81 0.83 1.51 -10.73
N ASN A 82 0.20 0.44 -11.22
CA ASN A 82 0.18 -0.86 -10.51
C ASN A 82 1.60 -1.41 -10.28
N PHE A 83 2.50 -1.23 -11.25
CA PHE A 83 3.90 -1.64 -11.09
C PHE A 83 4.65 -0.75 -10.08
N ILE A 84 4.41 0.56 -10.08
CA ILE A 84 4.97 1.49 -9.08
C ILE A 84 4.47 1.15 -7.67
N GLU A 85 3.18 0.85 -7.52
CA GLU A 85 2.61 0.38 -6.25
C GLU A 85 3.32 -0.89 -5.78
N LYS A 86 3.52 -1.87 -6.67
CA LYS A 86 4.25 -3.09 -6.34
C LYS A 86 5.70 -2.82 -5.91
N LEU A 87 6.39 -1.89 -6.57
CA LEU A 87 7.75 -1.48 -6.15
C LEU A 87 7.74 -0.88 -4.75
N TRP A 88 6.70 -0.13 -4.36
CA TRP A 88 6.56 0.41 -3.01
C TRP A 88 6.20 -0.64 -1.97
N GLU A 89 5.32 -1.60 -2.29
CA GLU A 89 4.99 -2.73 -1.42
C GLU A 89 6.25 -3.53 -1.06
N ILE A 90 7.03 -3.91 -2.07
CA ILE A 90 8.27 -4.67 -1.87
C ILE A 90 9.30 -3.85 -1.09
N TRP A 91 9.26 -2.54 -1.21
CA TRP A 91 10.17 -1.66 -0.48
C TRP A 91 9.72 -1.37 0.97
N GLU A 92 8.52 -1.77 1.37
CA GLU A 92 7.96 -1.46 2.68
C GLU A 92 8.83 -2.02 3.82
N ASP A 93 9.31 -3.26 3.68
CA ASP A 93 10.13 -3.94 4.69
C ASP A 93 11.64 -3.66 4.56
N ARG A 94 12.03 -2.85 3.58
CA ARG A 94 13.42 -2.43 3.29
C ARG A 94 14.38 -3.56 2.96
N SER A 95 13.83 -4.72 2.67
CA SER A 95 14.52 -5.86 2.10
C SER A 95 13.84 -6.25 0.79
N VAL A 96 14.53 -7.03 -0.03
CA VAL A 96 13.90 -7.57 -1.24
C VAL A 96 14.22 -9.05 -1.25
N SER A 97 13.19 -9.87 -1.18
CA SER A 97 13.31 -11.32 -1.29
C SER A 97 13.46 -11.76 -2.75
N LEU A 98 13.94 -12.99 -2.96
CA LEU A 98 14.03 -13.58 -4.31
C LEU A 98 12.64 -13.82 -4.91
N GLU A 99 11.66 -14.14 -4.07
CA GLU A 99 10.26 -14.30 -4.43
C GLU A 99 9.67 -13.01 -4.99
N GLU A 100 9.89 -11.88 -4.31
CA GLU A 100 9.46 -10.54 -4.75
C GLU A 100 10.17 -10.10 -6.02
N LEU A 101 11.47 -10.38 -6.13
CA LEU A 101 12.22 -10.10 -7.36
C LEU A 101 11.66 -10.89 -8.56
N ASN A 102 11.29 -12.16 -8.36
CA ASN A 102 10.65 -12.98 -9.38
C ASN A 102 9.25 -12.45 -9.75
N GLU A 103 8.51 -11.91 -8.77
CA GLU A 103 7.24 -11.23 -9.05
C GLU A 103 7.44 -9.98 -9.91
N LEU A 104 8.40 -9.12 -9.57
CA LEU A 104 8.76 -7.94 -10.37
C LEU A 104 9.17 -8.32 -11.79
N LEU A 105 9.99 -9.37 -11.96
CA LEU A 105 10.38 -9.88 -13.27
C LEU A 105 9.16 -10.29 -14.11
N LYS A 106 8.19 -10.99 -13.51
CA LYS A 106 6.94 -11.38 -14.19
C LYS A 106 6.12 -10.17 -14.59
N LEU A 107 6.00 -9.17 -13.72
CA LEU A 107 5.26 -7.93 -14.02
C LEU A 107 5.95 -7.14 -15.13
N VAL A 108 7.28 -7.06 -15.14
CA VAL A 108 7.97 -6.39 -16.25
C VAL A 108 7.71 -7.09 -17.58
N ALA A 109 7.82 -8.42 -17.63
CA ALA A 109 7.59 -9.18 -18.85
C ALA A 109 6.13 -9.11 -19.33
N LYS A 110 5.17 -9.18 -18.41
CA LYS A 110 3.73 -9.26 -18.73
C LYS A 110 3.09 -7.88 -18.94
N ASP A 111 3.50 -6.89 -18.15
CA ASP A 111 2.79 -5.62 -17.99
C ASP A 111 3.64 -4.42 -18.44
N ILE A 112 4.96 -4.41 -18.28
CA ILE A 112 5.76 -3.24 -18.69
C ILE A 112 6.16 -3.31 -20.16
N ILE A 113 6.82 -4.40 -20.59
CA ILE A 113 7.35 -4.55 -21.96
C ILE A 113 6.30 -4.30 -23.06
N PRO A 114 5.03 -4.73 -22.94
CA PRO A 114 4.04 -4.50 -23.99
C PRO A 114 3.63 -3.03 -24.20
N TYR A 115 3.81 -2.18 -23.17
CA TYR A 115 3.33 -0.80 -23.17
C TYR A 115 4.46 0.24 -23.11
N ALA A 116 5.64 -0.17 -22.65
CA ALA A 116 6.84 0.66 -22.63
C ALA A 116 7.58 0.62 -23.97
N ASN A 117 8.29 1.68 -24.31
CA ASN A 117 9.22 1.66 -25.45
C ASN A 117 10.44 0.79 -25.13
N SER A 118 11.16 0.34 -26.17
CA SER A 118 12.29 -0.60 -26.02
C SER A 118 13.40 -0.05 -25.12
N GLU A 119 13.77 1.21 -25.31
CA GLU A 119 14.84 1.87 -24.54
C GLU A 119 14.51 1.95 -23.05
N ASN A 120 13.27 2.33 -22.72
CA ASN A 120 12.81 2.40 -21.34
C ASN A 120 12.64 1.02 -20.71
N SER A 121 12.20 0.03 -21.49
CA SER A 121 12.11 -1.38 -21.03
C SER A 121 13.49 -1.91 -20.64
N GLU A 122 14.51 -1.65 -21.47
CA GLU A 122 15.90 -2.01 -21.19
C GLU A 122 16.45 -1.28 -19.96
N ALA A 123 16.15 0.02 -19.83
CA ALA A 123 16.56 0.81 -18.68
C ALA A 123 15.92 0.31 -17.37
N ILE A 124 14.63 -0.04 -17.37
CA ILE A 124 13.93 -0.62 -16.22
C ILE A 124 14.54 -1.97 -15.84
N LEU A 125 14.80 -2.84 -16.82
CA LEU A 125 15.46 -4.13 -16.57
C LEU A 125 16.86 -3.95 -15.97
N LYS A 126 17.62 -2.95 -16.42
CA LYS A 126 18.93 -2.62 -15.85
C LYS A 126 18.81 -2.23 -14.38
N GLU A 127 17.87 -1.36 -14.03
CA GLU A 127 17.64 -0.98 -12.63
C GLU A 127 17.17 -2.16 -11.77
N LEU A 128 16.31 -3.04 -12.30
CA LEU A 128 15.91 -4.26 -11.60
C LEU A 128 17.07 -5.24 -11.37
N ASN A 129 18.02 -5.34 -12.31
CA ASN A 129 19.23 -6.12 -12.10
C ASN A 129 20.10 -5.54 -10.99
N LEU A 130 20.21 -4.21 -10.88
CA LEU A 130 20.92 -3.57 -9.76
C LEU A 130 20.25 -3.90 -8.42
N ILE A 131 18.91 -3.90 -8.37
CA ILE A 131 18.17 -4.33 -7.19
C ILE A 131 18.47 -5.81 -6.89
N ALA A 132 18.44 -6.68 -7.88
CA ALA A 132 18.72 -8.12 -7.73
C ALA A 132 20.13 -8.40 -7.19
N GLU A 133 21.14 -7.72 -7.72
CA GLU A 133 22.53 -7.84 -7.28
C GLU A 133 22.69 -7.46 -5.81
N LYS A 134 21.92 -6.46 -5.35
CA LYS A 134 21.96 -5.97 -3.96
C LYS A 134 21.01 -6.67 -3.01
N ALA A 135 20.01 -7.36 -3.52
CA ALA A 135 19.11 -8.23 -2.78
C ALA A 135 19.70 -9.63 -2.50
N SER A 136 20.74 -10.03 -3.24
CA SER A 136 21.30 -11.38 -3.16
C SER A 136 21.92 -11.69 -1.78
N PRO A 137 21.67 -12.89 -1.20
CA PRO A 137 22.17 -13.29 0.12
C PRO A 137 23.70 -13.46 0.21
N LEU A 138 24.44 -13.24 -0.88
CA LEU A 138 25.90 -13.30 -0.92
C LEU A 138 26.58 -12.10 -0.24
N GLU A 139 25.86 -10.99 -0.04
CA GLU A 139 26.29 -9.84 0.77
C GLU A 139 25.43 -9.80 2.06
N THR A 140 25.74 -10.69 3.01
CA THR A 140 25.09 -10.76 4.33
C THR A 140 25.33 -9.50 5.16
N ASP A 141 24.54 -8.47 4.90
CA ASP A 141 24.14 -7.47 5.89
C ASP A 141 22.94 -6.69 5.34
N SER A 142 21.74 -7.27 5.47
CA SER A 142 20.45 -6.64 5.08
C SER A 142 20.15 -5.33 5.84
N SER A 143 21.07 -4.92 6.73
CA SER A 143 21.05 -3.66 7.47
C SER A 143 22.08 -2.63 6.97
N ASN A 144 22.85 -2.88 5.90
CA ASN A 144 23.80 -1.90 5.39
C ASN A 144 23.06 -0.72 4.74
N PRO A 145 23.14 0.51 5.30
CA PRO A 145 22.45 1.68 4.77
C PRO A 145 22.83 1.99 3.32
N GLU A 146 24.04 1.62 2.89
CA GLU A 146 24.49 1.84 1.51
C GLU A 146 23.72 0.96 0.50
N HIS A 147 23.36 -0.27 0.88
CA HIS A 147 22.61 -1.19 0.01
C HIS A 147 21.16 -0.75 -0.11
N THR A 148 20.55 -0.41 1.03
CA THR A 148 19.20 0.13 1.12
C THR A 148 19.06 1.41 0.28
N ASN A 149 20.04 2.34 0.36
CA ASN A 149 20.01 3.56 -0.45
C ASN A 149 20.10 3.27 -1.96
N LYS A 150 20.93 2.31 -2.38
CA LYS A 150 21.08 1.96 -3.81
C LYS A 150 19.81 1.32 -4.38
N ILE A 151 19.15 0.44 -3.63
CA ILE A 151 17.85 -0.13 -4.03
C ILE A 151 16.81 0.99 -4.17
N GLN A 152 16.75 1.89 -3.20
CA GLN A 152 15.85 3.05 -3.26
C GLN A 152 16.14 3.95 -4.47
N GLU A 153 17.40 4.20 -4.78
CA GLU A 153 17.79 4.96 -5.97
C GLU A 153 17.31 4.30 -7.25
N SER A 154 17.46 2.97 -7.37
CA SER A 154 16.95 2.22 -8.51
C SER A 154 15.42 2.27 -8.61
N ILE A 155 14.70 2.19 -7.51
CA ILE A 155 13.24 2.38 -7.50
C ILE A 155 12.87 3.79 -7.99
N PHE A 156 13.54 4.84 -7.51
CA PHE A 156 13.30 6.21 -7.99
C PHE A 156 13.65 6.39 -9.47
N ASN A 157 14.69 5.73 -9.97
CA ASN A 157 15.04 5.75 -11.39
C ASN A 157 13.93 5.11 -12.23
N ILE A 158 13.42 3.94 -11.82
CA ILE A 158 12.32 3.26 -12.50
C ILE A 158 11.06 4.15 -12.54
N ILE A 159 10.68 4.76 -11.41
CA ILE A 159 9.53 5.69 -11.33
C ILE A 159 9.72 6.86 -12.28
N ASN A 160 10.92 7.45 -12.34
CA ASN A 160 11.22 8.57 -13.24
C ASN A 160 11.10 8.15 -14.72
N ILE A 161 11.59 6.97 -15.08
CA ILE A 161 11.48 6.43 -16.46
C ILE A 161 10.01 6.28 -16.85
N LEU A 162 9.20 5.63 -16.01
CA LEU A 162 7.78 5.39 -16.26
C LEU A 162 6.97 6.69 -16.31
N SER A 163 7.24 7.62 -15.39
CA SER A 163 6.57 8.93 -15.32
C SER A 163 6.84 9.76 -16.56
N LYS A 164 8.11 9.81 -16.99
CA LYS A 164 8.52 10.52 -18.22
C LYS A 164 7.88 9.90 -19.46
N GLU A 165 7.72 8.58 -19.48
CA GLU A 165 7.13 7.89 -20.62
C GLU A 165 5.62 8.13 -20.76
N ILE A 166 4.88 8.20 -19.66
CA ILE A 166 3.46 8.58 -19.70
C ILE A 166 3.31 10.08 -20.00
N GLY A 167 4.33 10.89 -19.74
CA GLY A 167 4.24 12.35 -19.82
C GLY A 167 3.58 12.95 -18.57
N LEU A 168 3.65 12.24 -17.44
CA LEU A 168 3.27 12.78 -16.14
C LEU A 168 4.37 13.73 -15.64
N GLY A 169 3.97 14.82 -15.00
CA GLY A 169 4.90 15.72 -14.32
C GLY A 169 5.30 15.17 -12.95
N GLY A 170 6.59 15.25 -12.59
CA GLY A 170 7.06 14.88 -11.24
C GLY A 170 8.35 14.07 -11.20
N GLU A 171 9.40 14.52 -11.88
CA GLU A 171 10.70 13.88 -11.78
C GLU A 171 11.24 13.97 -10.34
N ILE A 172 11.59 12.82 -9.76
CA ILE A 172 12.25 12.72 -8.46
C ILE A 172 13.72 13.10 -8.62
N LYS A 173 13.95 14.41 -8.70
CA LYS A 173 15.26 15.05 -8.80
C LYS A 173 16.08 14.89 -7.52
N PRO A 174 17.41 15.07 -7.55
CA PRO A 174 18.28 14.85 -6.39
C PRO A 174 17.85 15.60 -5.12
N ASN A 175 17.37 16.84 -5.23
CA ASN A 175 16.86 17.61 -4.10
C ASN A 175 15.59 16.97 -3.48
N LEU A 176 14.67 16.48 -4.33
CA LEU A 176 13.47 15.80 -3.85
C LEU A 176 13.83 14.45 -3.20
N ARG A 177 14.81 13.72 -3.74
CA ARG A 177 15.33 12.49 -3.10
C ARG A 177 15.88 12.78 -1.70
N GLU A 178 16.62 13.88 -1.55
CA GLU A 178 17.15 14.30 -0.24
C GLU A 178 16.01 14.60 0.75
N ASP A 179 14.98 15.33 0.31
CA ASP A 179 13.84 15.66 1.16
C ASP A 179 12.98 14.44 1.52
N LEU A 180 12.78 13.51 0.58
CA LEU A 180 12.18 12.20 0.85
C LEU A 180 13.00 11.41 1.86
N GLY A 181 14.33 11.40 1.74
CA GLY A 181 15.22 10.77 2.72
C GLY A 181 15.16 11.42 4.11
N LYS A 182 15.02 12.75 4.19
CA LYS A 182 14.80 13.45 5.47
C LYS A 182 13.46 13.07 6.10
N LEU A 183 12.40 12.98 5.29
CA LEU A 183 11.08 12.54 5.75
C LEU A 183 11.15 11.09 6.24
N GLU A 184 11.79 10.22 5.47
CA GLU A 184 11.99 8.82 5.81
C GLU A 184 12.69 8.65 7.16
N LYS A 185 13.81 9.34 7.38
CA LYS A 185 14.55 9.29 8.64
C LYS A 185 13.71 9.71 9.84
N LYS A 186 12.72 10.59 9.65
CA LYS A 186 11.78 10.99 10.71
C LYS A 186 10.72 9.94 10.99
N ILE A 187 10.26 9.19 9.97
CA ILE A 187 9.19 8.19 10.13
C ILE A 187 9.72 6.80 10.53
N LEU A 188 10.96 6.45 10.12
CA LEU A 188 11.51 5.12 10.27
C LEU A 188 11.52 4.63 11.73
N PRO A 189 11.91 5.45 12.74
CA PRO A 189 11.80 5.05 14.15
C PRO A 189 10.37 4.64 14.55
N PHE A 190 9.35 5.36 14.08
CA PHE A 190 7.96 5.05 14.42
C PHE A 190 7.49 3.74 13.77
N LEU A 191 7.88 3.52 12.51
CA LEU A 191 7.55 2.29 11.77
C LEU A 191 8.23 1.07 12.41
N ASN A 192 9.53 1.16 12.66
CA ASN A 192 10.32 0.11 13.31
C ASN A 192 9.76 -0.24 14.69
N LYS A 193 9.46 0.78 15.50
CA LYS A 193 8.85 0.58 16.82
C LYS A 193 7.53 -0.17 16.72
N LYS A 194 6.65 0.24 15.81
CA LYS A 194 5.36 -0.44 15.58
C LYS A 194 5.58 -1.90 15.16
N GLY A 195 6.46 -2.14 14.18
CA GLY A 195 6.77 -3.49 13.69
C GLY A 195 7.39 -4.39 14.75
N ASN A 196 8.38 -3.90 15.50
CA ASN A 196 9.03 -4.63 16.59
C ASN A 196 8.03 -5.03 17.68
N ILE A 197 7.15 -4.11 18.10
CA ILE A 197 6.13 -4.40 19.12
C ILE A 197 5.11 -5.41 18.57
N SER A 198 4.64 -5.25 17.35
CA SER A 198 3.70 -6.21 16.73
C SER A 198 4.30 -7.61 16.63
N SER A 199 5.56 -7.72 16.20
CA SER A 199 6.28 -9.00 16.16
C SER A 199 6.42 -9.61 17.56
N LEU A 200 6.84 -8.81 18.55
CA LEU A 200 6.97 -9.25 19.94
C LEU A 200 5.65 -9.80 20.49
N VAL A 201 4.54 -9.07 20.30
CA VAL A 201 3.21 -9.47 20.79
C VAL A 201 2.78 -10.80 20.16
N GLU A 202 2.97 -10.95 18.85
CA GLU A 202 2.62 -12.21 18.17
C GLU A 202 3.51 -13.37 18.64
N GLN A 203 4.81 -13.15 18.82
CA GLN A 203 5.72 -14.17 19.36
C GLN A 203 5.34 -14.58 20.80
N VAL A 204 5.01 -13.62 21.67
CA VAL A 204 4.55 -13.90 23.04
C VAL A 204 3.26 -14.72 23.01
N LYS A 205 2.30 -14.37 22.16
CA LYS A 205 1.05 -15.10 21.99
C LYS A 205 1.28 -16.54 21.50
N ILE A 206 2.14 -16.74 20.49
CA ILE A 206 2.47 -18.07 19.97
C ILE A 206 3.14 -18.91 21.05
N GLN A 207 4.16 -18.37 21.71
CA GLN A 207 4.96 -19.10 22.70
C GLN A 207 4.18 -19.41 23.99
N SER A 208 3.27 -18.52 24.40
CA SER A 208 2.34 -18.75 25.51
C SER A 208 1.11 -19.57 25.15
N LYS A 209 1.02 -20.11 23.93
CA LYS A 209 -0.15 -20.87 23.43
C LYS A 209 -1.47 -20.11 23.57
N GLY A 210 -1.43 -18.78 23.46
CA GLY A 210 -2.59 -17.89 23.51
C GLY A 210 -2.98 -17.40 24.91
N GLU A 211 -2.32 -17.87 25.98
CA GLU A 211 -2.61 -17.42 27.35
C GLU A 211 -2.31 -15.92 27.55
N LEU A 212 -1.30 -15.40 26.84
CA LEU A 212 -0.94 -13.98 26.83
C LEU A 212 -1.34 -13.32 25.51
N SER A 213 -2.64 -13.29 25.22
CA SER A 213 -3.20 -12.71 23.98
C SER A 213 -3.77 -11.30 24.14
N GLU A 214 -4.22 -10.92 25.35
CA GLU A 214 -4.75 -9.60 25.65
C GLU A 214 -3.61 -8.63 25.98
N PHE A 215 -3.27 -7.74 25.04
CA PHE A 215 -2.14 -6.83 25.12
C PHE A 215 -2.58 -5.35 25.07
N GLN A 216 -1.89 -4.50 25.85
CA GLN A 216 -1.98 -3.05 25.73
C GLN A 216 -0.62 -2.39 25.96
N LYS A 217 -0.47 -1.16 25.44
CA LYS A 217 0.69 -0.31 25.65
C LYS A 217 0.24 1.03 26.21
N ASP A 218 0.96 1.56 27.20
CA ASP A 218 0.67 2.87 27.77
C ASP A 218 1.42 4.03 27.08
N GLU A 219 1.20 5.23 27.59
CA GLU A 219 1.81 6.47 27.08
C GLU A 219 3.34 6.52 27.28
N GLN A 220 3.89 5.73 28.20
CA GLN A 220 5.32 5.65 28.45
C GLN A 220 6.01 4.52 27.66
N ASP A 221 5.29 3.87 26.74
CA ASP A 221 5.73 2.70 25.98
C ASP A 221 6.06 1.47 26.84
N ILE A 222 5.39 1.34 27.99
CA ILE A 222 5.42 0.12 28.79
C ILE A 222 4.41 -0.85 28.21
N LEU A 223 4.80 -2.12 28.16
CA LEU A 223 4.03 -3.22 27.60
C LEU A 223 3.29 -3.97 28.70
N TRP A 224 2.02 -4.28 28.45
CA TRP A 224 1.15 -4.92 29.43
C TRP A 224 0.38 -6.08 28.79
N TRP A 225 0.43 -7.26 29.42
CA TRP A 225 -0.39 -8.42 29.05
C TRP A 225 -1.32 -8.79 30.19
N LYS A 226 -2.62 -8.91 29.90
CA LYS A 226 -3.61 -9.35 30.88
C LYS A 226 -3.55 -10.87 31.00
N ILE A 227 -3.60 -11.36 32.24
CA ILE A 227 -3.53 -12.80 32.53
C ILE A 227 -4.94 -13.31 32.80
N GLY A 228 -5.54 -13.99 31.84
CA GLY A 228 -6.88 -14.57 32.01
C GLY A 228 -8.01 -13.54 32.20
N ASN A 229 -9.24 -14.03 32.07
CA ASN A 229 -10.42 -13.18 32.18
C ASN A 229 -10.85 -13.00 33.64
N GLY A 230 -11.03 -11.74 34.06
CA GLY A 230 -11.55 -11.40 35.39
C GLY A 230 -10.58 -11.55 36.55
N THR A 231 -9.32 -11.94 36.30
CA THR A 231 -8.29 -12.05 37.36
C THR A 231 -7.84 -10.68 37.88
N GLY A 232 -7.89 -9.65 37.04
CA GLY A 232 -7.33 -8.33 37.35
C GLY A 232 -5.80 -8.32 37.47
N VAL A 233 -5.11 -9.34 36.98
CA VAL A 233 -3.64 -9.46 37.00
C VAL A 233 -3.05 -9.21 35.62
N TRP A 234 -1.93 -8.50 35.59
CA TRP A 234 -1.20 -8.12 34.40
C TRP A 234 0.29 -8.45 34.52
N ILE A 235 0.91 -8.86 33.43
CA ILE A 235 2.36 -8.80 33.24
C ILE A 235 2.70 -7.40 32.75
N ARG A 236 3.68 -6.77 33.39
CA ARG A 236 4.30 -5.53 32.93
C ARG A 236 5.71 -5.82 32.46
N VAL A 237 6.05 -5.30 31.28
CA VAL A 237 7.42 -5.22 30.77
C VAL A 237 7.73 -3.75 30.49
N GLY A 238 8.67 -3.15 31.23
CA GLY A 238 8.92 -1.72 31.10
C GLY A 238 10.29 -1.28 31.63
N ASP A 239 10.80 -0.19 31.05
CA ASP A 239 12.18 0.27 31.21
C ASP A 239 12.51 0.89 32.56
N ILE A 240 13.82 0.90 32.80
CA ILE A 240 14.55 1.71 33.76
C ILE A 240 15.41 2.67 32.94
N PRO A 241 15.67 3.90 33.41
CA PRO A 241 16.66 4.77 32.77
C PRO A 241 17.98 4.00 32.56
N ASP A 242 18.51 4.03 31.32
CA ASP A 242 19.71 3.31 30.82
C ASP A 242 19.47 2.01 30.02
N GLY A 243 18.21 1.68 29.70
CA GLY A 243 17.88 0.63 28.72
C GLY A 243 17.79 -0.79 29.28
N ARG A 244 17.98 -0.94 30.59
CA ARG A 244 17.53 -2.10 31.36
C ARG A 244 16.02 -2.03 31.52
N PHE A 245 15.38 -3.14 31.86
CA PHE A 245 13.94 -3.16 32.11
C PHE A 245 13.57 -4.24 33.12
N TYR A 246 12.39 -4.10 33.71
CA TYR A 246 11.82 -5.08 34.62
C TYR A 246 10.65 -5.81 33.96
N ILE A 247 10.57 -7.10 34.24
CA ILE A 247 9.36 -7.90 34.08
C ILE A 247 8.77 -8.13 35.47
N THR A 248 7.47 -7.86 35.64
CA THR A 248 6.79 -7.99 36.94
C THR A 248 5.29 -8.23 36.77
N PHE A 249 4.63 -8.69 37.84
CA PHE A 249 3.17 -8.77 37.88
C PHE A 249 2.58 -7.56 38.61
N TRP A 250 1.46 -7.07 38.09
CA TRP A 250 0.72 -5.93 38.62
C TRP A 250 -0.76 -6.28 38.73
N SER A 251 -1.42 -5.74 39.75
CA SER A 251 -2.87 -5.82 39.90
C SER A 251 -3.35 -4.68 40.79
N ASP A 252 -4.41 -3.98 40.41
CA ASP A 252 -4.98 -2.90 41.25
C ASP A 252 -5.32 -3.41 42.67
N PHE A 253 -4.79 -2.74 43.68
CA PHE A 253 -4.87 -3.17 45.08
C PHE A 253 -6.28 -3.06 45.67
N TYR A 254 -7.09 -2.09 45.24
CA TYR A 254 -8.43 -1.90 45.80
C TYR A 254 -9.44 -2.85 45.18
N SER A 255 -9.34 -3.07 43.88
CA SER A 255 -10.22 -3.96 43.13
C SER A 255 -9.86 -5.43 43.36
N ASN A 256 -8.59 -5.73 43.63
CA ASN A 256 -8.10 -7.12 43.75
C ASN A 256 -7.37 -7.37 45.09
N ARG A 257 -8.11 -7.19 46.19
CA ARG A 257 -7.63 -7.41 47.56
C ARG A 257 -7.25 -8.85 47.85
N GLN A 258 -7.83 -9.81 47.14
CA GLN A 258 -7.56 -11.23 47.29
C GLN A 258 -6.09 -11.62 47.04
N TYR A 259 -5.31 -10.78 46.36
CA TYR A 259 -3.87 -11.01 46.14
C TYR A 259 -2.97 -10.37 47.21
N GLN A 260 -3.52 -9.90 48.34
CA GLN A 260 -2.80 -9.09 49.33
C GLN A 260 -1.48 -9.73 49.82
N ASP A 261 -1.47 -11.06 50.01
CA ASP A 261 -0.33 -11.79 50.54
C ASP A 261 0.81 -11.99 49.55
N TYR A 262 0.60 -11.72 48.26
CA TYR A 262 1.59 -11.89 47.19
C TYR A 262 2.26 -10.57 46.77
N ARG A 263 1.78 -9.45 47.31
CA ARG A 263 2.27 -8.10 46.98
C ARG A 263 3.60 -7.75 47.67
N HIS A 264 4.30 -6.78 47.09
CA HIS A 264 5.54 -6.22 47.61
C HIS A 264 5.31 -5.39 48.88
N SER A 265 4.21 -4.63 48.92
CA SER A 265 3.80 -3.83 50.08
C SER A 265 2.28 -3.82 50.22
N LEU A 266 1.78 -3.42 51.38
CA LEU A 266 0.36 -3.20 51.64
C LEU A 266 -0.05 -1.72 51.54
N ARG A 267 0.93 -0.82 51.40
CA ARG A 267 0.74 0.64 51.37
C ARG A 267 1.77 1.30 50.45
N GLY A 268 1.47 2.52 50.00
CA GLY A 268 2.35 3.31 49.14
C GLY A 268 2.34 2.83 47.68
N GLU A 269 3.31 3.30 46.90
CA GLU A 269 3.42 3.08 45.44
C GLU A 269 3.66 1.61 45.07
N TRP A 270 4.16 0.81 46.02
CA TRP A 270 4.48 -0.61 45.82
C TRP A 270 3.30 -1.56 46.09
N LYS A 271 2.13 -1.04 46.48
CA LYS A 271 0.97 -1.87 46.85
C LYS A 271 0.36 -2.61 45.67
N ASP A 272 0.45 -2.05 44.47
CA ASP A 272 -0.17 -2.63 43.27
C ASP A 272 0.71 -3.72 42.61
N TRP A 273 1.92 -3.92 43.13
CA TRP A 273 2.95 -4.79 42.56
C TRP A 273 3.10 -6.09 43.33
N PHE A 274 3.26 -7.19 42.62
CA PHE A 274 3.63 -8.48 43.21
C PHE A 274 5.12 -8.50 43.58
N ALA A 275 5.47 -9.31 44.57
CA ALA A 275 6.88 -9.54 44.90
C ALA A 275 7.54 -10.45 43.85
N GLY A 276 8.83 -10.22 43.55
CA GLY A 276 9.59 -11.04 42.60
C GLY A 276 9.60 -10.46 41.18
N SER A 277 9.99 -9.20 41.02
CA SER A 277 10.36 -8.66 39.71
C SER A 277 11.66 -9.28 39.21
N GLU A 278 11.78 -9.46 37.90
CA GLU A 278 13.03 -9.86 37.24
C GLU A 278 13.64 -8.67 36.49
N GLU A 279 14.91 -8.36 36.77
CA GLU A 279 15.67 -7.34 36.02
C GLU A 279 16.31 -8.00 34.79
N ILE A 280 15.96 -7.50 33.61
CA ILE A 280 16.64 -7.88 32.38
C ILE A 280 17.71 -6.85 32.09
N LYS A 281 18.95 -7.33 32.07
CA LYS A 281 20.11 -6.48 31.81
C LYS A 281 20.19 -6.09 30.35
N LYS A 282 20.77 -4.92 30.10
CA LYS A 282 20.91 -4.30 28.78
C LYS A 282 21.69 -5.18 27.80
N GLU A 283 22.65 -5.97 28.29
CA GLU A 283 23.45 -6.88 27.48
C GLU A 283 22.61 -8.03 26.89
N ASN A 284 21.53 -8.41 27.57
CA ASN A 284 20.60 -9.41 27.08
C ASN A 284 19.64 -8.79 26.06
N PHE A 285 19.05 -7.65 26.42
CA PHE A 285 18.20 -6.85 25.54
C PHE A 285 18.14 -5.39 26.01
N ASN A 286 18.45 -4.45 25.11
CA ASN A 286 18.36 -3.02 25.40
C ASN A 286 16.96 -2.50 25.06
N TYR A 287 16.15 -2.23 26.08
CA TYR A 287 14.76 -1.77 25.90
C TYR A 287 14.66 -0.41 25.18
N ASN A 288 15.70 0.44 25.28
CA ASN A 288 15.73 1.71 24.56
C ASN A 288 15.68 1.50 23.05
N ASN A 289 16.22 0.40 22.53
CA ASN A 289 16.16 0.09 21.11
C ASN A 289 14.70 -0.08 20.65
N LEU A 290 13.88 -0.75 21.47
CA LEU A 290 12.45 -0.91 21.22
C LEU A 290 11.71 0.44 21.30
N LYS A 291 12.01 1.23 22.35
CA LYS A 291 11.38 2.53 22.62
C LYS A 291 11.69 3.57 21.54
N ASN A 292 12.93 3.59 21.08
CA ASN A 292 13.45 4.53 20.10
C ASN A 292 13.24 4.06 18.66
N GLY A 293 12.72 2.85 18.44
CA GLY A 293 12.48 2.36 17.08
C GLY A 293 13.76 2.03 16.31
N GLU A 294 14.77 1.54 17.02
CA GLU A 294 15.96 1.01 16.37
C GLU A 294 15.63 -0.31 15.66
N VAL A 295 16.45 -0.68 14.68
CA VAL A 295 16.32 -1.98 14.00
C VAL A 295 16.72 -3.07 15.00
N ILE A 296 15.81 -4.01 15.27
CA ILE A 296 16.05 -5.13 16.18
C ILE A 296 15.95 -6.43 15.37
N PRO A 297 16.99 -7.29 15.37
CA PRO A 297 16.92 -8.58 14.70
C PRO A 297 15.76 -9.43 15.21
N GLN A 298 15.06 -10.14 14.32
CA GLN A 298 13.90 -10.96 14.70
C GLN A 298 14.25 -12.04 15.73
N GLU A 299 15.47 -12.59 15.70
CA GLU A 299 15.92 -13.54 16.72
C GLU A 299 15.97 -12.91 18.12
N LYS A 300 16.38 -11.64 18.23
CA LYS A 300 16.35 -10.90 19.51
C LYS A 300 14.93 -10.65 20.01
N ILE A 301 13.98 -10.41 19.11
CA ILE A 301 12.56 -10.29 19.45
C ILE A 301 12.01 -11.63 19.96
N LYS A 302 12.35 -12.75 19.31
CA LYS A 302 11.97 -14.10 19.75
C LYS A 302 12.56 -14.45 21.11
N GLU A 303 13.83 -14.12 21.34
CA GLU A 303 14.49 -14.28 22.65
C GLU A 303 13.77 -13.50 23.74
N LEU A 304 13.43 -12.23 23.50
CA LEU A 304 12.68 -11.42 24.45
C LEU A 304 11.28 -12.00 24.73
N ALA A 305 10.57 -12.43 23.68
CA ALA A 305 9.27 -13.08 23.83
C ALA A 305 9.38 -14.32 24.73
N LYS A 306 10.43 -15.12 24.53
CA LYS A 306 10.70 -16.29 25.36
C LYS A 306 10.95 -15.90 26.80
N THR A 307 11.77 -14.88 27.07
CA THR A 307 12.01 -14.39 28.43
C THR A 307 10.71 -13.96 29.13
N ILE A 308 9.79 -13.30 28.42
CA ILE A 308 8.49 -12.89 28.97
C ILE A 308 7.62 -14.12 29.31
N VAL A 309 7.59 -15.13 28.44
CA VAL A 309 6.81 -16.35 28.64
C VAL A 309 7.41 -17.25 29.72
N ASP A 310 8.74 -17.37 29.77
CA ASP A 310 9.45 -18.09 30.83
C ASP A 310 9.18 -17.43 32.20
N PHE A 311 9.23 -16.09 32.27
CA PHE A 311 8.83 -15.36 33.49
C PHE A 311 7.38 -15.66 33.89
N TYR A 312 6.44 -15.65 32.95
CA TYR A 312 5.03 -15.97 33.22
C TYR A 312 4.85 -17.37 33.81
N ASN A 313 5.52 -18.36 33.23
CA ASN A 313 5.36 -19.77 33.61
C ASN A 313 6.11 -20.11 34.91
N ASP A 314 7.33 -19.61 35.06
CA ASP A 314 8.28 -20.14 36.05
C ASP A 314 8.49 -19.21 37.25
N GLN A 315 8.14 -17.92 37.14
CA GLN A 315 8.47 -16.98 38.21
C GLN A 315 7.70 -17.28 39.48
N LYS A 316 8.46 -17.52 40.56
CA LYS A 316 7.90 -17.79 41.89
C LYS A 316 7.77 -16.53 42.71
N ILE A 317 6.54 -16.08 42.93
CA ILE A 317 6.24 -14.95 43.80
C ILE A 317 6.52 -15.33 45.26
N LYS A 318 7.34 -14.50 45.92
CA LYS A 318 7.91 -14.77 47.26
C LYS A 318 8.60 -16.14 47.36
N GLY A 319 9.13 -16.65 46.25
CA GLY A 319 9.85 -17.94 46.16
C GLY A 319 8.99 -19.18 46.37
N LYS A 320 7.66 -19.05 46.36
CA LYS A 320 6.75 -20.14 46.72
C LYS A 320 5.91 -20.63 45.54
N LYS A 321 5.10 -19.76 44.96
CA LYS A 321 4.05 -20.11 43.99
C LYS A 321 4.19 -19.34 42.68
N THR A 322 3.83 -19.96 41.57
CA THR A 322 3.69 -19.29 40.27
C THR A 322 2.43 -18.43 40.24
N ILE A 323 2.30 -17.56 39.24
CA ILE A 323 1.10 -16.72 39.13
C ILE A 323 -0.17 -17.56 38.89
N SER A 324 -0.06 -18.64 38.12
CA SER A 324 -1.19 -19.55 37.84
C SER A 324 -1.67 -20.25 39.12
N GLU A 325 -0.74 -20.75 39.94
CA GLU A 325 -1.07 -21.36 41.24
C GLU A 325 -1.74 -20.36 42.20
N ILE A 326 -1.31 -19.10 42.17
CA ILE A 326 -1.89 -18.02 43.00
C ILE A 326 -3.31 -17.69 42.54
N ILE A 327 -3.54 -17.58 41.24
CA ILE A 327 -4.87 -17.31 40.68
C ILE A 327 -5.83 -18.46 41.03
N GLU A 328 -5.38 -19.71 40.92
CA GLU A 328 -6.18 -20.88 41.27
C GLU A 328 -6.52 -20.93 42.77
N GLU A 329 -5.54 -20.73 43.65
CA GLU A 329 -5.75 -20.69 45.11
C GLU A 329 -6.76 -19.63 45.51
N VAL A 330 -6.62 -18.44 44.94
CA VAL A 330 -7.50 -17.30 45.22
C VAL A 330 -8.91 -17.56 44.72
N ASN A 331 -9.07 -18.13 43.52
CA ASN A 331 -10.38 -18.45 42.96
C ASN A 331 -11.09 -19.56 43.75
N ASN A 332 -10.35 -20.55 44.24
CA ASN A 332 -10.90 -21.62 45.06
C ASN A 332 -11.34 -21.16 46.46
N ASN A 333 -10.75 -20.09 46.99
CA ASN A 333 -11.13 -19.49 48.28
C ASN A 333 -12.32 -18.52 48.18
N LEU A 334 -12.88 -18.30 46.99
CA LEU A 334 -14.07 -17.46 46.74
C LEU A 334 -15.38 -18.26 46.64
N ILE A 335 -15.31 -19.60 46.79
CA ILE A 335 -16.45 -20.52 46.93
C ILE A 335 -16.60 -20.88 48.41
#